data_AF-A0A8X7VMH0-F1
#
_entry.id   AF-A0A8X7VMH0-F1
#
_cell.length_a   1.000
_cell.length_b   1.000
_cell.length_c   1.000
_cell.angle_alpha   90.00
_cell.angle_beta   90.00
_cell.angle_gamma   90.00
#
_symmetry.space_group_name_H-M   'P 1'
#
loop_
_entity.id
_entity.type
_entity.pdbx_description
1 polymer ?
#
loop_
_entity_poly.entity_id
_entity_poly.type
_entity_poly.pdbx_seq_one_letter_code
_entity_poly.pdbx_strand_id
1 'polypeptide(L)'
;MNSADINPIGSISKQDLRLFLRWAATSLGYQSLADIEAGPPTAELELVLTILRHLGLCKQLDEVDMGMTYEELSVYGRMRKIFQCGPVSMFKNLCYKWGTKVSPAEIAEKMKYIIKSLYYIFRIYPNIFKYYSISRHKMTVLTPSYHAESYSPEDNRLDLRQFLYNSKWPYQFKKIDEIVNGLNGDSVAFPGEEGSSTKEVGVVAANSVDPSAGL
;
A
#
# COMPACT_ATOMS: atom_id res chain seq x y z
N MET A 1 17.30 -8.81 8.90
CA MET A 1 16.95 -7.48 9.45
C MET A 1 17.95 -6.51 8.89
N ASN A 2 17.51 -5.39 8.32
CA ASN A 2 18.41 -4.36 7.78
C ASN A 2 18.60 -3.32 8.89
N SER A 3 19.62 -3.50 9.72
CA SER A 3 19.92 -2.65 10.87
C SER A 3 21.21 -1.86 10.62
N ALA A 4 21.09 -0.55 10.57
CA ALA A 4 22.18 0.43 10.59
C ALA A 4 21.87 1.51 11.64
N ASP A 5 22.78 2.46 11.86
CA ASP A 5 22.55 3.57 12.80
C ASP A 5 21.46 4.53 12.30
N ILE A 6 21.51 4.89 11.01
CA ILE A 6 20.57 5.80 10.35
C ILE A 6 20.25 5.29 8.94
N ASN A 7 18.99 5.44 8.51
CA ASN A 7 18.56 5.11 7.16
C ASN A 7 18.07 6.37 6.40
N PRO A 8 18.89 6.98 5.52
CA PRO A 8 18.53 8.23 4.85
C PRO A 8 17.42 8.07 3.79
N ILE A 9 17.21 6.87 3.28
CA ILE A 9 16.21 6.60 2.21
C ILE A 9 14.98 5.84 2.72
N GLY A 10 14.91 5.55 4.02
CA GLY A 10 13.91 4.64 4.59
C GLY A 10 12.46 5.13 4.55
N SER A 11 12.23 6.39 4.19
CA SER A 11 10.90 6.99 4.04
C SER A 11 10.64 7.49 2.62
N ILE A 12 11.45 7.15 1.62
CA ILE A 12 11.28 7.60 0.23
C ILE A 12 10.70 6.43 -0.58
N SER A 13 9.68 6.68 -1.42
CA SER A 13 9.13 5.64 -2.27
C SER A 13 10.16 5.10 -3.26
N LYS A 14 9.99 3.83 -3.66
CA LYS A 14 10.83 3.21 -4.69
C LYS A 14 10.77 3.95 -6.02
N GLN A 15 9.65 4.58 -6.33
CA GLN A 15 9.45 5.36 -7.55
C GLN A 15 10.25 6.66 -7.50
N ASP A 16 10.17 7.39 -6.39
CA ASP A 16 10.91 8.63 -6.21
C ASP A 16 12.41 8.39 -6.17
N LEU A 17 12.85 7.26 -5.59
CA LEU A 17 14.26 6.84 -5.68
C LEU A 17 14.71 6.61 -7.12
N ARG A 18 13.90 5.98 -7.98
CA ARG A 18 14.23 5.81 -9.41
C ARG A 18 14.30 7.15 -10.14
N LEU A 19 13.34 8.04 -9.88
CA LEU A 19 13.35 9.40 -10.45
C LEU A 19 14.58 10.19 -10.01
N PHE A 20 14.94 10.10 -8.73
CA PHE A 20 16.13 10.73 -8.18
C PHE A 20 17.41 10.20 -8.84
N LEU A 21 17.53 8.89 -9.07
CA LEU A 21 18.70 8.31 -9.77
C LEU A 21 18.86 8.86 -11.19
N ARG A 22 17.76 8.95 -11.95
CA ARG A 22 17.77 9.53 -13.32
C ARG A 22 18.14 11.02 -13.30
N TRP A 23 17.59 11.76 -12.33
CA TRP A 23 17.93 13.16 -12.15
C TRP A 23 19.40 13.35 -11.75
N ALA A 24 19.92 12.52 -10.84
CA ALA A 24 21.32 12.57 -10.39
C ALA A 24 22.30 12.20 -11.52
N ALA A 25 21.94 11.26 -12.40
CA ALA A 25 22.76 10.90 -13.55
C ALA A 25 23.00 12.08 -14.49
N THR A 26 21.96 12.88 -14.73
CA THR A 26 21.99 14.03 -15.66
C THR A 26 22.49 15.30 -14.99
N SER A 27 22.04 15.59 -13.77
CA SER A 27 22.27 16.88 -13.10
C SER A 27 23.57 16.91 -12.28
N LEU A 28 23.99 15.78 -11.72
CA LEU A 28 25.23 15.65 -10.94
C LEU A 28 26.37 15.00 -11.75
N GLY A 29 26.10 14.54 -12.97
CA GLY A 29 27.09 13.96 -13.88
C GLY A 29 27.42 12.48 -13.64
N TYR A 30 26.67 11.78 -12.77
CA TYR A 30 26.92 10.37 -12.46
C TYR A 30 26.22 9.40 -13.43
N GLN A 31 26.74 9.26 -14.65
CA GLN A 31 26.11 8.45 -15.70
C GLN A 31 25.87 6.98 -15.30
N SER A 32 26.73 6.40 -14.46
CA SER A 32 26.57 5.02 -13.97
C SER A 32 25.27 4.78 -13.20
N LEU A 33 24.63 5.83 -12.65
CA LEU A 33 23.33 5.70 -11.98
C LEU A 33 22.20 5.35 -12.96
N ALA A 34 22.32 5.73 -14.24
CA ALA A 34 21.35 5.36 -15.26
C ALA A 34 21.40 3.85 -15.55
N ASP A 35 22.61 3.27 -15.61
CA ASP A 35 22.81 1.84 -15.81
C ASP A 35 22.28 1.03 -14.61
N ILE A 36 22.48 1.54 -13.39
CA ILE A 36 21.97 0.93 -12.16
C ILE A 36 20.44 0.94 -12.13
N GLU A 37 19.80 2.03 -12.55
CA GLU A 37 18.34 2.13 -12.60
C GLU A 37 17.73 1.22 -13.67
N ALA A 38 18.40 1.08 -14.82
CA ALA A 38 18.01 0.16 -15.88
C ALA A 38 18.26 -1.32 -15.54
N GLY A 39 19.07 -1.61 -14.50
CA GLY A 39 19.36 -2.95 -14.04
C GLY A 39 18.12 -3.70 -13.52
N PRO A 40 18.01 -5.02 -13.75
CA PRO A 40 16.88 -5.80 -13.27
C PRO A 40 16.89 -5.89 -11.72
N PRO A 41 15.77 -5.61 -11.03
CA PRO A 41 15.70 -5.67 -9.56
C PRO A 41 15.73 -7.13 -9.10
N THR A 42 16.94 -7.65 -8.88
CA THR A 42 17.19 -9.04 -8.47
C THR A 42 17.99 -9.03 -7.18
N ALA A 43 17.48 -9.64 -6.11
CA ALA A 43 18.27 -9.92 -4.92
C ALA A 43 19.21 -11.11 -5.21
N GLU A 44 20.52 -10.89 -5.26
CA GLU A 44 21.51 -11.95 -5.53
C GLU A 44 21.80 -12.84 -4.31
N LEU A 45 20.78 -13.07 -3.48
CA LEU A 45 20.94 -13.79 -2.22
C LEU A 45 20.23 -15.15 -2.33
N GLU A 46 20.89 -16.12 -2.99
CA GLU A 46 20.88 -17.55 -2.61
C GLU A 46 21.71 -18.39 -3.60
N LEU A 47 22.70 -19.14 -3.10
CA LEU A 47 23.58 -20.01 -3.89
C LEU A 47 22.82 -21.13 -4.65
N VAL A 48 21.62 -21.48 -4.18
CA VAL A 48 20.72 -22.47 -4.82
C VAL A 48 20.06 -21.89 -6.08
N LEU A 49 19.83 -20.56 -6.12
CA LEU A 49 19.30 -19.88 -7.30
C LEU A 49 20.31 -19.85 -8.45
N THR A 50 21.62 -19.87 -8.19
CA THR A 50 22.66 -19.88 -9.23
C THR A 50 22.54 -21.10 -10.17
N ILE A 51 22.19 -22.27 -9.61
CA ILE A 51 21.99 -23.51 -10.38
C ILE A 51 20.72 -23.43 -11.23
N LEU A 52 19.63 -22.87 -10.67
CA LEU A 52 18.36 -22.68 -11.40
C LEU A 52 18.43 -21.52 -12.42
N ARG A 53 19.31 -20.54 -12.21
CA ARG A 53 19.61 -19.43 -13.14
C ARG A 53 20.30 -19.93 -14.40
N HIS A 54 21.23 -20.88 -14.26
CA HIS A 54 21.88 -21.53 -15.41
C HIS A 54 20.89 -22.33 -16.28
N LEU A 55 19.76 -22.74 -15.71
CA LEU A 55 18.67 -23.43 -16.41
C LEU A 55 17.57 -22.46 -16.91
N GLY A 56 17.71 -21.15 -16.68
CA GLY A 56 16.76 -20.13 -17.15
C GLY A 56 15.41 -20.11 -16.42
N LEU A 57 15.28 -20.79 -15.28
CA LEU A 57 13.98 -21.09 -14.67
C LEU A 57 13.47 -20.08 -13.64
N CYS A 58 14.34 -19.25 -13.04
CA CYS A 58 13.92 -18.29 -12.02
C CYS A 58 14.71 -16.97 -12.09
N LYS A 59 14.05 -15.88 -12.50
CA LYS A 59 14.45 -14.51 -12.11
C LYS A 59 13.58 -14.12 -10.92
N GLN A 60 14.15 -14.10 -9.72
CA GLN A 60 13.47 -13.60 -8.53
C GLN A 60 13.32 -12.08 -8.66
N LEU A 61 12.13 -11.64 -9.07
CA LEU A 61 11.75 -10.24 -9.10
C LEU A 61 11.06 -9.91 -7.77
N ASP A 62 11.48 -8.84 -7.11
CA ASP A 62 10.93 -8.42 -5.81
C ASP A 62 9.39 -8.28 -5.83
N GLU A 63 8.83 -7.78 -6.94
CA GLU A 63 7.37 -7.64 -7.11
C GLU A 63 6.64 -8.98 -7.26
N VAL A 64 7.31 -10.02 -7.75
CA VAL A 64 6.75 -11.39 -7.86
C VAL A 64 6.73 -12.04 -6.49
N ASP A 65 7.79 -11.87 -5.70
CA ASP A 65 7.85 -12.36 -4.32
C ASP A 65 6.85 -11.61 -3.41
N MET A 66 6.79 -10.28 -3.54
CA MET A 66 5.77 -9.45 -2.89
C MET A 66 4.38 -9.60 -3.50
N GLY A 67 4.24 -10.32 -4.63
CA GLY A 67 3.04 -10.54 -5.45
C GLY A 67 2.15 -9.32 -5.72
N MET A 68 2.74 -8.12 -5.67
CA MET A 68 2.11 -6.85 -6.04
C MET A 68 3.18 -5.89 -6.55
N THR A 69 2.75 -4.95 -7.39
CA THR A 69 3.66 -3.92 -7.93
C THR A 69 3.98 -2.85 -6.88
N TYR A 70 5.10 -2.14 -7.06
CA TYR A 70 5.43 -0.98 -6.22
C TYR A 70 4.37 0.15 -6.34
N GLU A 71 3.70 0.26 -7.48
CA GLU A 71 2.57 1.18 -7.70
C GLU A 71 1.39 0.85 -6.79
N GLU A 72 0.96 -0.41 -6.80
CA GLU A 72 -0.12 -0.90 -5.94
C GLU A 72 0.25 -0.73 -4.46
N LEU A 73 1.48 -1.10 -4.08
CA LEU A 73 2.00 -0.96 -2.72
C LEU A 73 1.93 0.50 -2.22
N SER A 74 2.33 1.46 -3.04
CA SER A 74 2.24 2.88 -2.71
C SER A 74 0.79 3.36 -2.53
N VAL A 75 -0.15 2.89 -3.38
CA VAL A 75 -1.58 3.18 -3.20
C VAL A 75 -2.08 2.63 -1.88
N TYR A 76 -1.75 1.39 -1.53
CA TYR A 76 -2.18 0.79 -0.27
C TYR A 76 -1.59 1.50 0.96
N GLY A 77 -0.32 1.90 0.90
CA GLY A 77 0.35 2.67 1.97
C GLY A 77 -0.38 3.98 2.26
N ARG A 78 -0.70 4.75 1.22
CA ARG A 78 -1.48 6.00 1.33
C ARG A 78 -2.89 5.75 1.86
N MET A 79 -3.59 4.75 1.33
CA MET A 79 -4.93 4.38 1.79
C MET A 79 -4.96 4.04 3.29
N ARG A 80 -3.96 3.28 3.76
CA ARG A 80 -3.85 2.85 5.17
C ARG A 80 -3.55 4.01 6.11
N LYS A 81 -2.61 4.88 5.75
CA LYS A 81 -2.07 5.91 6.65
C LYS A 81 -2.76 7.27 6.49
N ILE A 82 -2.87 7.78 5.26
CA ILE A 82 -3.44 9.10 4.98
C ILE A 82 -4.97 9.04 5.04
N PHE A 83 -5.58 8.11 4.30
CA PHE A 83 -7.03 7.94 4.28
C PHE A 83 -7.57 7.08 5.44
N GLN A 84 -6.68 6.64 6.35
CA GLN A 84 -7.02 5.88 7.56
C GLN A 84 -7.91 4.66 7.30
N CYS A 85 -7.77 4.03 6.12
CA CYS A 85 -8.61 2.92 5.72
C CYS A 85 -8.12 1.60 6.31
N GLY A 86 -8.98 0.94 7.10
CA GLY A 86 -8.85 -0.49 7.41
C GLY A 86 -9.22 -1.38 6.20
N PRO A 87 -9.16 -2.72 6.35
CA PRO A 87 -9.36 -3.62 5.21
C PRO A 87 -10.67 -3.43 4.45
N VAL A 88 -11.78 -3.26 5.19
CA VAL A 88 -13.13 -3.10 4.59
C VAL A 88 -13.27 -1.74 3.89
N SER A 89 -12.84 -0.66 4.54
CA SER A 89 -12.90 0.69 3.96
C SER A 89 -11.97 0.83 2.76
N MET A 90 -10.79 0.20 2.81
CA MET A 90 -9.86 0.19 1.69
C MET A 90 -10.46 -0.56 0.50
N PHE A 91 -11.10 -1.71 0.73
CA PHE A 91 -11.82 -2.45 -0.32
C PHE A 91 -12.87 -1.58 -1.03
N LYS A 92 -13.75 -0.91 -0.26
CA LYS A 92 -14.78 -0.01 -0.82
C LYS A 92 -14.16 1.10 -1.67
N ASN A 93 -13.13 1.78 -1.16
CA ASN A 93 -12.44 2.86 -1.89
C ASN A 93 -11.75 2.37 -3.16
N LEU A 94 -11.17 1.15 -3.13
CA LEU A 94 -10.57 0.56 -4.32
C LEU A 94 -11.62 0.14 -5.35
N CYS A 95 -12.80 -0.32 -4.93
CA CYS A 95 -13.91 -0.58 -5.84
C CYS A 95 -14.31 0.68 -6.59
N TYR A 96 -14.35 1.85 -5.93
CA TYR A 96 -14.58 3.13 -6.62
C TYR A 96 -13.42 3.53 -7.54
N LYS A 97 -12.17 3.38 -7.08
CA LYS A 97 -10.98 3.83 -7.81
C LYS A 97 -10.62 2.95 -9.02
N TRP A 98 -10.87 1.65 -8.92
CA TRP A 98 -10.49 0.64 -9.92
C TRP A 98 -11.70 -0.03 -10.58
N GLY A 99 -12.93 0.31 -10.21
CA GLY A 99 -14.14 -0.34 -10.71
C GLY A 99 -14.35 -0.27 -12.22
N THR A 100 -13.66 0.63 -12.92
CA THR A 100 -13.65 0.69 -14.39
C THR A 100 -12.70 -0.31 -15.05
N LYS A 101 -11.72 -0.83 -14.30
CA LYS A 101 -10.62 -1.68 -14.79
C LYS A 101 -10.68 -3.10 -14.24
N VAL A 102 -11.22 -3.28 -13.04
CA VAL A 102 -11.16 -4.53 -12.26
C VAL A 102 -12.49 -4.74 -11.56
N SER A 103 -13.02 -5.97 -11.62
CA SER A 103 -14.28 -6.31 -10.97
C SER A 103 -14.16 -6.29 -9.43
N PRO A 104 -15.26 -6.01 -8.69
CA PRO A 104 -15.25 -6.07 -7.22
C PRO A 104 -14.79 -7.42 -6.66
N ALA A 105 -15.05 -8.53 -7.38
CA ALA A 105 -14.60 -9.86 -7.02
C ALA A 105 -13.06 -9.98 -7.12
N GLU A 106 -12.46 -9.52 -8.21
CA GLU A 106 -11.00 -9.52 -8.39
C GLU A 106 -10.29 -8.60 -7.38
N ILE A 107 -10.90 -7.45 -7.03
CA ILE A 107 -10.37 -6.55 -5.98
C ILE A 107 -10.42 -7.27 -4.63
N ALA A 108 -11.51 -7.98 -4.33
CA ALA A 108 -11.63 -8.75 -3.10
C ALA A 108 -10.62 -9.89 -3.03
N GLU A 109 -10.38 -10.60 -4.14
CA GLU A 109 -9.34 -11.64 -4.23
C GLU A 109 -7.95 -11.06 -3.96
N LYS A 110 -7.60 -9.93 -4.59
CA LYS A 110 -6.34 -9.20 -4.34
C LYS A 110 -6.18 -8.82 -2.87
N MET A 111 -7.26 -8.48 -2.17
CA MET A 111 -7.20 -8.08 -0.76
C MET A 111 -7.14 -9.23 0.24
N LYS A 112 -7.59 -10.44 -0.12
CA LYS A 112 -7.89 -11.48 0.86
C LYS A 112 -6.99 -12.70 0.85
N TYR A 113 -6.44 -13.09 -0.29
CA TYR A 113 -6.32 -14.52 -0.55
C TYR A 113 -5.49 -15.34 0.46
N ILE A 114 -6.15 -16.39 0.96
CA ILE A 114 -5.65 -17.55 1.71
C ILE A 114 -6.00 -18.77 0.84
N ILE A 115 -4.98 -19.55 0.48
CA ILE A 115 -5.00 -20.88 -0.19
C ILE A 115 -6.40 -21.44 -0.52
N LYS A 116 -6.81 -21.33 -1.79
CA LYS A 116 -7.72 -22.27 -2.47
C LYS A 116 -6.82 -23.39 -2.99
N SER A 117 -6.84 -24.53 -2.31
CA SER A 117 -6.14 -25.72 -2.77
C SER A 117 -6.89 -26.36 -3.93
N LEU A 118 -6.09 -26.96 -4.82
CA LEU A 118 -6.42 -27.70 -6.04
C LEU A 118 -6.69 -26.86 -7.30
N TYR A 119 -5.72 -26.97 -8.22
CA TYR A 119 -5.75 -26.69 -9.67
C TYR A 119 -5.20 -25.39 -10.28
N TYR A 120 -4.87 -24.34 -9.52
CA TYR A 120 -4.11 -23.20 -10.08
C TYR A 120 -2.80 -22.98 -9.32
N ILE A 121 -1.84 -23.83 -9.67
CA ILE A 121 -0.41 -23.56 -9.51
C ILE A 121 -0.12 -22.21 -10.21
N PHE A 122 0.56 -21.28 -9.54
CA PHE A 122 1.11 -20.03 -10.11
C PHE A 122 0.21 -18.78 -10.27
N ARG A 123 -0.59 -18.40 -9.25
CA ARG A 123 -0.96 -16.97 -9.12
C ARG A 123 -1.00 -16.53 -7.65
N ILE A 124 0.17 -16.17 -7.15
CA ILE A 124 0.38 -15.68 -5.79
C ILE A 124 -0.08 -14.22 -5.76
N TYR A 125 -1.31 -13.96 -5.30
CA TYR A 125 -1.74 -12.61 -4.91
C TYR A 125 -1.71 -12.51 -3.38
N PRO A 126 -0.72 -11.81 -2.81
CA PRO A 126 -0.51 -11.71 -1.39
C PRO A 126 -1.42 -10.64 -0.79
N ASN A 127 -2.12 -11.07 0.24
CA ASN A 127 -2.94 -10.22 1.09
C ASN A 127 -2.07 -9.20 1.83
N ILE A 128 -2.16 -7.93 1.45
CA ILE A 128 -1.34 -6.88 2.04
C ILE A 128 -1.52 -6.76 3.56
N PHE A 129 -2.73 -6.93 4.08
CA PHE A 129 -3.00 -6.84 5.52
C PHE A 129 -2.45 -8.04 6.29
N LYS A 130 -2.41 -9.23 5.68
CA LYS A 130 -1.78 -10.41 6.26
C LYS A 130 -0.26 -10.23 6.38
N TYR A 131 0.40 -9.85 5.28
CA TYR A 131 1.85 -9.63 5.29
C TYR A 131 2.22 -8.47 6.21
N TYR A 132 1.49 -7.35 6.14
CA TYR A 132 1.62 -6.23 7.05
C TYR A 132 1.54 -6.68 8.52
N SER A 133 0.54 -7.49 8.88
CA SER A 133 0.37 -8.01 10.24
C SER A 133 1.50 -8.93 10.68
N ILE A 134 1.93 -9.85 9.81
CA ILE A 134 3.01 -10.79 10.12
C ILE A 134 4.35 -10.06 10.26
N SER A 135 4.64 -9.10 9.38
CA SER A 135 5.91 -8.39 9.37
C SER A 135 5.93 -7.15 10.27
N ARG A 136 4.82 -6.79 10.95
CA ARG A 136 4.76 -5.54 11.73
C ARG A 136 5.80 -5.50 12.86
N HIS A 137 6.10 -6.63 13.48
CA HIS A 137 7.15 -6.73 14.50
C HIS A 137 8.53 -6.28 13.98
N LYS A 138 8.79 -6.30 12.66
CA LYS A 138 10.07 -5.78 12.11
C LYS A 138 10.16 -4.26 12.21
N MET A 139 9.03 -3.57 12.34
CA MET A 139 8.98 -2.11 12.41
C MET A 139 9.35 -1.57 13.79
N THR A 140 9.17 -2.37 14.86
CA THR A 140 9.51 -1.98 16.23
C THR A 140 11.02 -1.87 16.46
N VAL A 141 11.80 -2.55 15.63
CA VAL A 141 13.28 -2.60 15.69
C VAL A 141 13.92 -1.99 14.44
N LEU A 142 13.16 -1.23 13.64
CA LEU A 142 13.66 -0.65 12.41
C LEU A 142 14.61 0.51 12.72
N THR A 143 15.70 0.59 11.95
CA THR A 143 16.62 1.73 11.98
C THR A 143 15.87 3.05 11.77
N PRO A 144 16.13 4.07 12.61
CA PRO A 144 15.51 5.37 12.43
C PRO A 144 15.83 5.93 11.05
N SER A 145 14.80 6.39 10.35
CA SER A 145 14.92 6.92 9.00
C SER A 145 14.60 8.41 8.93
N TYR A 146 15.17 9.08 7.92
CA TYR A 146 14.77 10.43 7.58
C TYR A 146 13.28 10.45 7.20
N HIS A 147 12.52 11.42 7.69
CA HIS A 147 11.11 11.56 7.36
C HIS A 147 10.94 12.36 6.06
N ALA A 148 10.46 11.71 5.01
CA ALA A 148 10.19 12.33 3.70
C ALA A 148 8.73 12.20 3.27
N GLU A 149 8.04 11.13 3.69
CA GLU A 149 6.68 10.83 3.25
C GLU A 149 5.70 10.75 4.41
N SER A 150 4.52 11.35 4.23
CA SER A 150 3.45 11.34 5.24
C SER A 150 2.80 9.98 5.48
N TYR A 151 3.02 9.00 4.58
CA TYR A 151 2.48 7.65 4.70
C TYR A 151 3.48 6.61 5.23
N SER A 152 4.63 7.06 5.74
CA SER A 152 5.66 6.18 6.28
C SER A 152 5.13 5.30 7.44
N PRO A 153 5.46 3.99 7.47
CA PRO A 153 4.98 3.06 8.49
C PRO A 153 5.81 3.08 9.79
N GLU A 154 6.71 4.06 9.98
CA GLU A 154 7.64 4.17 11.11
C GLU A 154 6.92 4.11 12.46
N ASP A 155 7.35 3.21 13.35
CA ASP A 155 6.61 2.85 14.56
C ASP A 155 7.04 3.65 15.81
N ASN A 156 8.21 4.29 15.84
CA ASN A 156 8.69 4.98 17.04
C ASN A 156 8.06 6.37 17.23
N ARG A 157 7.68 7.06 16.14
CA ARG A 157 7.27 8.47 16.19
C ARG A 157 6.04 8.78 15.35
N LEU A 158 5.87 8.15 14.18
CA LEU A 158 4.86 8.59 13.20
C LEU A 158 3.58 7.74 13.19
N ASP A 159 3.71 6.41 13.29
CA ASP A 159 2.62 5.47 13.04
C ASP A 159 2.51 4.44 14.15
N LEU A 160 2.23 4.95 15.36
CA LEU A 160 2.01 4.18 16.57
C LEU A 160 0.87 3.19 16.38
N ARG A 161 1.19 1.90 16.28
CA ARG A 161 0.19 0.82 16.13
C ARG A 161 0.60 -0.42 16.90
N GLN A 162 -0.36 -1.31 17.09
CA GLN A 162 -0.07 -2.64 17.63
C GLN A 162 0.92 -3.37 16.71
N PHE A 163 1.81 -4.17 17.27
CA PHE A 163 2.75 -4.99 16.49
C PHE A 163 2.37 -6.46 16.44
N LEU A 164 1.52 -6.92 17.37
CA LEU A 164 0.97 -8.28 17.41
C LEU A 164 -0.48 -8.28 16.91
N TYR A 165 -0.68 -8.72 15.68
CA TYR A 165 -2.00 -8.80 15.05
C TYR A 165 -2.45 -10.25 14.86
N ASN A 166 -3.76 -10.47 14.84
CA ASN A 166 -4.33 -11.67 14.23
C ASN A 166 -4.23 -11.57 12.70
N SER A 167 -3.23 -12.25 12.12
CA SER A 167 -2.94 -12.22 10.69
C SER A 167 -4.05 -12.80 9.80
N LYS A 168 -5.04 -13.50 10.38
CA LYS A 168 -6.19 -14.04 9.64
C LYS A 168 -7.30 -13.03 9.39
N TRP A 169 -7.37 -11.93 10.15
CA TRP A 169 -8.40 -10.87 10.03
C TRP A 169 -9.83 -11.40 9.74
N PRO A 170 -10.37 -12.32 10.57
CA PRO A 170 -11.54 -13.12 10.22
C PRO A 170 -12.81 -12.27 10.01
N TYR A 171 -13.04 -11.28 10.87
CA TYR A 171 -14.22 -10.43 10.80
C TYR A 171 -14.21 -9.55 9.54
N GLN A 172 -13.08 -8.91 9.27
CA GLN A 172 -12.92 -7.97 8.16
C GLN A 172 -13.06 -8.69 6.82
N PHE A 173 -12.48 -9.89 6.70
CA PHE A 173 -12.60 -10.67 5.48
C PHE A 173 -14.02 -11.19 5.29
N LYS A 174 -14.66 -11.74 6.33
CA LYS A 174 -16.08 -12.10 6.25
C LYS A 174 -16.94 -10.92 5.77
N LYS A 175 -16.68 -9.71 6.30
CA LYS A 175 -17.46 -8.52 5.92
C LYS A 175 -17.28 -8.13 4.46
N ILE A 176 -16.08 -8.27 3.90
CA ILE A 176 -15.84 -8.03 2.47
C ILE A 176 -16.56 -9.11 1.63
N ASP A 177 -16.68 -10.36 2.09
CA ASP A 177 -17.39 -11.42 1.33
C ASP A 177 -18.88 -11.09 1.25
N GLU A 178 -19.46 -10.64 2.36
CA GLU A 178 -20.84 -10.16 2.40
C GLU A 178 -21.08 -9.02 1.40
N ILE A 179 -20.16 -8.05 1.31
CA ILE A 179 -20.28 -6.92 0.37
C ILE A 179 -20.16 -7.40 -1.08
N VAL A 180 -19.21 -8.27 -1.39
CA VAL A 180 -19.03 -8.81 -2.75
C VAL A 180 -20.25 -9.61 -3.18
N ASN A 181 -20.80 -10.44 -2.30
CA ASN A 181 -22.02 -11.21 -2.58
C ASN A 181 -23.22 -10.30 -2.83
N GLY A 182 -23.36 -9.18 -2.11
CA GLY A 182 -24.39 -8.18 -2.36
C GLY A 182 -24.23 -7.48 -3.72
N LEU A 183 -23.00 -7.15 -4.11
CA LEU A 183 -22.72 -6.50 -5.40
C LEU A 183 -22.95 -7.41 -6.62
N ASN A 184 -22.82 -8.73 -6.45
CA ASN A 184 -23.11 -9.70 -7.51
C ASN A 184 -24.62 -9.99 -7.64
N GLY A 185 -25.43 -9.64 -6.64
CA GLY A 185 -26.87 -9.86 -6.61
C GLY A 185 -27.70 -8.74 -7.21
N ASP A 186 -27.18 -7.50 -7.21
CA ASP A 186 -27.94 -6.31 -7.61
C ASP A 186 -27.25 -5.54 -8.75
N SER A 187 -27.95 -5.40 -9.89
CA SER A 187 -27.69 -4.34 -10.86
C SER A 187 -27.79 -2.98 -10.16
N VAL A 188 -26.66 -2.28 -10.04
CA VAL A 188 -26.49 -1.09 -9.20
C VAL A 188 -27.45 0.04 -9.60
N ALA A 189 -28.48 0.27 -8.78
CA ALA A 189 -29.10 1.58 -8.64
C ALA A 189 -28.38 2.31 -7.50
N PHE A 190 -27.59 3.33 -7.82
CA PHE A 190 -27.14 4.29 -6.82
C PHE A 190 -28.35 5.14 -6.40
N PRO A 191 -28.73 5.21 -5.11
CA PRO A 191 -29.67 6.23 -4.70
C PRO A 191 -28.97 7.59 -4.86
N GLY A 192 -29.46 8.37 -5.83
CA GLY A 192 -29.18 9.79 -5.89
C GLY A 192 -29.80 10.44 -4.67
N GLU A 193 -28.98 11.13 -3.88
CA GLU A 193 -29.52 12.12 -2.94
C GLU A 193 -29.80 13.41 -3.70
N GLU A 194 -31.08 13.74 -3.72
CA GLU A 194 -31.69 14.93 -4.27
C GLU A 194 -31.10 16.20 -3.67
N GLY A 195 -31.01 17.24 -4.49
CA GLY A 195 -30.64 18.57 -4.05
C GLY A 195 -31.64 19.12 -3.03
N SER A 196 -31.11 19.60 -1.91
CA SER A 196 -31.77 20.58 -1.06
C SER A 196 -30.87 21.79 -0.90
N SER A 197 -31.45 22.94 -1.20
CA SER A 197 -30.88 24.28 -1.29
C SER A 197 -30.31 24.81 0.03
N THR A 198 -29.16 25.49 -0.08
CA THR A 198 -28.65 26.60 0.76
C THR A 198 -28.63 26.43 2.29
N LYS A 199 -27.41 26.42 2.85
CA LYS A 199 -26.89 27.48 3.74
C LYS A 199 -25.39 27.29 3.95
N GLU A 200 -24.62 28.35 3.66
CA GLU A 200 -23.25 28.52 4.12
C GLU A 200 -23.19 28.35 5.64
N VAL A 201 -22.26 27.52 6.12
CA VAL A 201 -21.83 27.55 7.52
C VAL A 201 -20.31 27.52 7.53
N GLY A 202 -19.73 28.69 7.73
CA GLY A 202 -18.31 28.89 7.96
C GLY A 202 -17.85 28.20 9.26
N VAL A 203 -16.63 27.68 9.21
CA VAL A 203 -15.95 27.09 10.36
C VAL A 203 -15.60 28.20 11.35
N VAL A 204 -16.17 28.15 12.56
CA VAL A 204 -15.80 29.03 13.67
C VAL A 204 -14.61 28.43 14.40
N ALA A 205 -13.50 29.17 14.39
CA ALA A 205 -12.33 28.91 15.22
C ALA A 205 -12.67 29.14 16.70
N ALA A 206 -12.23 28.23 17.56
CA ALA A 206 -12.31 28.41 19.00
C ALA A 206 -11.41 29.57 19.45
N ASN A 207 -11.98 30.47 20.27
CA ASN A 207 -11.39 31.64 20.95
C ASN A 207 -11.57 33.00 20.26
N SER A 208 -12.76 33.59 20.38
CA SER A 208 -12.90 35.01 20.74
C SER A 208 -14.31 35.29 21.26
N VAL A 209 -14.38 36.18 22.26
CA VAL A 209 -15.59 36.63 22.94
C VAL A 209 -16.19 37.79 22.14
N ASP A 210 -17.52 37.77 21.99
CA ASP A 210 -18.44 38.77 21.41
C ASP A 210 -18.55 38.92 19.86
N PRO A 211 -19.72 38.57 19.28
CA PRO A 211 -20.08 38.88 17.89
C PRO A 211 -21.05 40.08 17.83
N SER A 212 -20.52 41.31 17.89
CA SER A 212 -21.27 42.52 17.48
C SER A 212 -20.34 43.70 17.17
N ALA A 213 -19.80 43.71 15.97
CA ALA A 213 -19.33 44.88 15.21
C ALA A 213 -18.98 44.36 13.81
N GLY A 214 -19.54 44.77 12.69
CA GLY A 214 -20.43 45.88 12.35
C GLY A 214 -20.12 46.20 10.89
N LEU A 215 -21.12 46.00 10.01
CA LEU A 215 -21.26 46.44 8.61
C LEU A 215 -20.12 46.19 7.61
#